data_AF-A0A396PL00-F1
#
_entry.id   AF-A0A396PL00-F1
#
_cell.length_a   1.000
_cell.length_b   1.000
_cell.length_c   1.000
_cell.angle_alpha   90.00
_cell.angle_beta   90.00
_cell.angle_gamma   90.00
#
_symmetry.space_group_name_H-M   'P 1'
#
loop_
_entity.id
_entity.type
_entity.pdbx_description
1 polymer ?
#
loop_
_entity_poly.entity_id
_entity_poly.type
_entity_poly.pdbx_seq_one_letter_code
_entity_poly.pdbx_strand_id
1 'polypeptide(L)'
;MMLDWEAAVVIKNITNTPIEIPEEMDVIDVCKAVEDMLKESREEGIEIGEIQMLVKLVKEGDLKIECAAVKAKMTVDQFQKMMENAPA
;
A
#
# COMPACT_ATOMS: atom_id res chain seq x y z
N MET A 1 9.35 3.07 -21.60
CA MET A 1 8.82 4.03 -22.59
C MET A 1 9.30 5.40 -22.15
N MET A 2 10.02 6.13 -23.00
CA MET A 2 10.59 7.43 -22.63
C MET A 2 9.64 8.55 -23.04
N LEU A 3 9.21 9.38 -22.10
CA LEU A 3 8.38 10.57 -22.34
C LEU A 3 9.05 11.79 -21.74
N ASP A 4 8.83 12.95 -22.34
CA ASP A 4 9.16 14.23 -21.70
C ASP A 4 8.33 14.46 -20.44
N TRP A 5 8.83 15.33 -19.57
CA TRP A 5 8.20 15.69 -18.30
C TRP A 5 6.74 16.13 -18.48
N GLU A 6 6.49 17.06 -19.40
CA GLU A 6 5.16 17.62 -19.64
C GLU A 6 4.17 16.55 -20.11
N ALA A 7 4.57 15.69 -21.04
CA ALA A 7 3.74 14.59 -21.52
C ALA A 7 3.39 13.59 -20.40
N ALA A 8 4.36 13.23 -19.56
CA ALA A 8 4.11 12.32 -18.43
C ALA A 8 3.15 12.94 -17.40
N VAL A 9 3.30 14.22 -17.09
CA VAL A 9 2.40 14.96 -16.18
C VAL A 9 0.98 15.02 -16.74
N VAL A 10 0.83 15.31 -18.04
CA VAL A 10 -0.49 15.32 -18.70
C VAL A 10 -1.15 13.94 -18.62
N ILE A 11 -0.43 12.86 -18.90
CA ILE A 11 -0.97 11.49 -18.82
C ILE A 11 -1.38 11.15 -17.39
N LYS A 12 -0.53 11.44 -16.40
CA LYS A 12 -0.85 11.24 -14.98
C LYS A 12 -2.16 11.90 -14.60
N ASN A 13 -2.32 13.17 -14.94
CA ASN A 13 -3.50 13.95 -14.59
C ASN A 13 -4.76 13.49 -15.32
N ILE A 14 -4.66 13.14 -16.60
CA ILE A 14 -5.83 12.67 -17.39
C ILE A 14 -6.30 11.29 -16.93
N THR A 15 -5.35 10.39 -16.68
CA THR A 15 -5.66 9.00 -16.30
C THR A 15 -5.95 8.86 -14.81
N ASN A 16 -5.66 9.89 -14.01
CA ASN A 16 -5.64 9.84 -12.55
C ASN A 16 -4.78 8.68 -12.01
N THR A 17 -3.70 8.34 -12.72
CA THR A 17 -2.79 7.27 -12.29
C THR A 17 -1.86 7.83 -11.20
N PRO A 18 -1.76 7.19 -10.02
CA PRO A 18 -0.93 7.67 -8.91
C PRO A 18 0.57 7.36 -9.12
N ILE A 19 1.12 7.69 -10.29
CA ILE A 19 2.56 7.58 -10.53
C ILE A 19 3.31 8.77 -9.93
N GLU A 20 4.43 8.50 -9.26
CA GLU A 20 5.38 9.53 -8.86
C GLU A 20 6.21 9.96 -10.07
N ILE A 21 6.32 11.27 -10.28
CA ILE A 21 7.09 11.84 -11.38
C ILE A 21 8.11 12.81 -10.76
N PRO A 22 9.43 12.62 -10.94
CA PRO A 22 10.46 13.46 -10.31
C PRO A 22 10.74 14.78 -11.04
N GLU A 23 10.51 15.93 -10.39
CA GLU A 23 10.50 17.28 -11.00
C GLU A 23 11.80 17.72 -11.72
N GLU A 24 12.93 17.06 -11.44
CA GLU A 24 14.25 17.42 -11.99
C GLU A 24 14.65 16.56 -13.20
N MET A 25 13.71 15.83 -13.82
CA MET A 25 14.00 14.88 -14.90
C MET A 25 13.33 15.29 -16.22
N ASP A 26 14.14 15.68 -17.21
CA ASP A 26 13.67 16.08 -18.55
C ASP A 26 13.00 14.93 -19.32
N VAL A 27 13.40 13.68 -19.04
CA VAL A 27 12.87 12.48 -19.71
C VAL A 27 12.64 11.36 -18.70
N ILE A 28 11.40 10.88 -18.62
CA ILE A 28 10.95 9.87 -17.67
C ILE A 28 10.75 8.54 -18.38
N ASP A 29 11.24 7.46 -17.77
CA ASP A 29 10.82 6.11 -18.14
C ASP A 29 9.51 5.75 -17.44
N VAL A 30 8.40 6.02 -18.11
CA VAL A 30 7.05 5.80 -17.56
C VAL A 30 6.77 4.32 -17.34
N CYS A 31 7.38 3.42 -18.13
CA CYS A 31 7.20 1.97 -17.89
C CYS A 31 7.79 1.58 -16.55
N LYS A 32 9.01 2.04 -16.26
CA LYS A 32 9.66 1.79 -14.99
C LYS A 32 8.88 2.39 -13.83
N ALA A 33 8.41 3.64 -13.95
CA ALA A 33 7.60 4.28 -12.91
C ALA A 33 6.31 3.51 -12.60
N VAL A 34 5.64 2.95 -13.63
CA VAL A 34 4.45 2.11 -13.44
C VAL A 34 4.82 0.76 -12.81
N GLU A 35 5.93 0.13 -13.21
CA GLU A 35 6.41 -1.12 -12.62
C GLU A 35 6.73 -0.96 -11.13
N ASP A 36 7.42 0.12 -10.76
CA ASP A 36 7.75 0.44 -9.37
C ASP A 36 6.46 0.69 -8.56
N MET A 37 5.52 1.49 -9.08
CA MET A 37 4.20 1.70 -8.46
C MET A 37 3.42 0.39 -8.25
N LEU A 38 3.42 -0.52 -9.24
CA LEU A 38 2.73 -1.81 -9.13
C LEU A 38 3.39 -2.72 -8.09
N LYS A 39 4.72 -2.66 -7.98
CA LYS A 39 5.45 -3.42 -6.97
C LYS A 39 5.12 -2.91 -5.57
N GLU A 40 5.16 -1.60 -5.35
CA GLU A 40 4.77 -0.96 -4.08
C GLU A 40 3.32 -1.33 -3.71
N SER A 41 2.38 -1.17 -4.65
CA SER A 41 0.98 -1.54 -4.46
C SER A 41 0.80 -3.01 -4.05
N ARG A 42 1.64 -3.91 -4.58
CA ARG A 42 1.62 -5.33 -4.23
C ARG A 42 2.15 -5.57 -2.81
N GLU A 43 3.24 -4.89 -2.43
CA GLU A 43 3.82 -4.98 -1.09
C GLU A 43 2.83 -4.45 -0.04
N GLU A 44 2.22 -3.29 -0.28
CA GLU A 44 1.15 -2.74 0.56
C GLU A 44 -0.04 -3.70 0.65
N GLY A 45 -0.47 -4.28 -0.48
CA GLY A 45 -1.56 -5.25 -0.51
C GLY A 45 -1.28 -6.51 0.31
N ILE A 46 -0.02 -6.97 0.34
CA ILE A 46 0.41 -8.09 1.18
C ILE A 46 0.34 -7.71 2.66
N GLU A 47 0.88 -6.56 3.03
CA GLU A 47 0.86 -6.07 4.42
C GLU A 47 -0.58 -5.91 4.93
N ILE A 48 -1.46 -5.32 4.13
CA ILE A 48 -2.89 -5.20 4.44
C ILE A 48 -3.52 -6.59 4.63
N GLY A 49 -3.22 -7.53 3.74
CA GLY A 49 -3.72 -8.91 3.81
C GLY A 49 -3.26 -9.65 5.07
N GLU A 50 -1.99 -9.51 5.44
CA GLU A 50 -1.44 -10.09 6.67
C GLU A 50 -2.14 -9.53 7.91
N ILE A 51 -2.34 -8.21 7.99
CA ILE A 51 -3.07 -7.57 9.09
C ILE A 51 -4.52 -8.07 9.14
N GLN A 52 -5.22 -8.12 8.01
CA GLN A 52 -6.60 -8.62 7.95
C GLN A 52 -6.71 -10.08 8.40
N MET A 53 -5.74 -10.92 8.03
CA MET A 53 -5.69 -12.31 8.49
C MET A 53 -5.50 -12.40 10.00
N LEU A 54 -4.62 -11.58 10.59
CA LEU A 54 -4.45 -11.51 12.03
C LEU A 54 -5.72 -11.05 12.73
N VAL A 55 -6.40 -10.03 12.21
CA VAL A 55 -7.69 -9.55 12.74
C VAL A 55 -8.72 -10.67 12.74
N LYS A 56 -8.81 -11.42 11.63
CA LYS A 56 -9.74 -12.56 11.52
C LYS A 56 -9.46 -13.64 12.55
N LEU A 57 -8.20 -14.05 12.72
CA LEU A 57 -7.82 -15.06 13.72
C LEU A 57 -8.13 -14.62 15.15
N VAL A 58 -7.99 -13.33 15.46
CA VAL A 58 -8.38 -12.79 16.78
C VAL A 58 -9.89 -12.81 16.96
N LYS A 59 -10.67 -12.42 15.93
CA LYS A 59 -12.14 -12.47 15.95
C LYS A 59 -12.67 -13.90 16.09
N GLU A 60 -12.02 -14.87 15.46
CA GLU A 60 -12.36 -16.30 15.53
C GLU A 60 -11.93 -16.95 16.86
N GLY A 61 -11.07 -16.28 17.63
CA GLY A 61 -10.56 -16.78 18.91
C GLY A 61 -9.34 -17.70 18.78
N ASP A 62 -8.84 -17.92 17.56
CA ASP A 62 -7.67 -18.76 17.25
C ASP A 62 -6.35 -18.09 17.62
N LEU A 63 -6.34 -16.76 17.78
CA LEU A 63 -5.16 -15.99 18.15
C LEU A 63 -5.48 -14.97 19.25
N LYS A 64 -4.60 -14.88 20.26
CA LYS A 64 -4.69 -13.82 21.28
C LYS A 64 -4.30 -12.47 20.68
N ILE A 65 -5.00 -11.41 21.11
CA ILE A 65 -4.79 -10.05 20.61
C ILE A 65 -3.34 -9.55 20.84
N GLU A 66 -2.71 -9.94 21.94
CA GLU A 66 -1.33 -9.59 22.25
C GLU A 66 -0.35 -10.21 21.25
N CYS A 67 -0.57 -11.48 20.88
CA CYS A 67 0.23 -12.16 19.87
C CYS A 67 0.03 -11.56 18.48
N ALA A 68 -1.21 -11.16 18.15
CA ALA A 68 -1.52 -10.52 16.88
C ALA A 68 -0.84 -9.14 16.76
N ALA A 69 -0.89 -8.32 17.80
CA ALA A 69 -0.23 -7.02 17.85
C ALA A 69 1.30 -7.13 17.66
N VAL A 70 1.94 -8.09 18.34
CA VAL A 70 3.38 -8.35 18.16
C VAL A 70 3.70 -8.78 16.72
N LYS A 71 2.90 -9.68 16.13
CA LYS A 71 3.09 -10.11 14.73
C LYS A 71 2.91 -8.96 13.75
N ALA A 72 1.96 -8.07 14.02
CA ALA A 72 1.72 -6.85 13.25
C ALA A 72 2.70 -5.70 13.59
N LYS A 73 3.69 -5.94 14.47
CA LYS A 73 4.73 -4.97 14.89
C LYS A 73 4.15 -3.66 15.43
N MET A 74 3.02 -3.73 16.13
CA MET A 74 2.33 -2.57 16.71
C MET A 74 1.87 -2.85 18.14
N THR A 75 1.37 -1.83 18.84
CA THR A 75 0.83 -2.01 20.20
C THR A 75 -0.55 -2.67 20.16
N VAL A 76 -0.96 -3.26 21.29
CA VAL A 76 -2.31 -3.85 21.43
C VAL A 76 -3.39 -2.80 21.16
N ASP A 77 -3.22 -1.58 21.67
CA ASP A 77 -4.15 -0.48 21.44
C ASP A 77 -4.24 -0.07 19.96
N GLN A 78 -3.11 -0.04 19.24
CA GLN A 78 -3.09 0.24 17.81
C GLN A 78 -3.80 -0.85 17.02
N PHE A 79 -3.53 -2.11 17.36
CA PHE A 79 -4.17 -3.25 16.73
C PHE A 79 -5.68 -3.27 16.97
N GLN A 80 -6.12 -2.95 18.20
CA GLN A 80 -7.54 -2.89 18.54
C GLN A 80 -8.27 -1.79 17.77
N LYS A 81 -7.66 -0.61 17.61
CA LYS A 81 -8.20 0.44 16.74
C LYS A 81 -8.31 0.00 15.28
N MET A 82 -7.35 -0.78 14.77
CA MET A 82 -7.45 -1.34 13.43
C MET A 82 -8.61 -2.35 13.31
N MET A 83 -8.83 -3.19 14.32
CA MET A 83 -9.94 -4.14 14.35
C MET A 83 -11.31 -3.46 14.32
N GLU A 84 -11.47 -2.32 15.01
CA GLU A 84 -12.71 -1.54 15.04
C GLU A 84 -13.05 -0.90 13.67
N ASN A 85 -12.02 -0.52 12.91
CA ASN A 85 -12.16 0.09 11.59
C ASN A 85 -12.14 -0.94 10.45
N ALA A 86 -11.88 -2.22 10.75
CA ALA A 86 -11.83 -3.27 9.74
C ALA A 86 -13.25 -3.56 9.22
N PRO A 87 -13.46 -3.61 7.89
CA PRO A 87 -14.75 -3.99 7.32
C PRO A 87 -15.17 -5.36 7.84
N ALA A 88 -16.49 -5.52 8.08
CA ALA A 88 -17.10 -6.71 8.64
C ALA A 88 -16.93 -7.94 7.75
#